data_AF-A0A8C4SA70-F1
#
_entry.id   AF-A0A8C4SA70-F1
#
_cell.length_a   1.000
_cell.length_b   1.000
_cell.length_c   1.000
_cell.angle_alpha   90.00
_cell.angle_beta   90.00
_cell.angle_gamma   90.00
#
_symmetry.space_group_name_H-M   'P 1'
#
loop_
_entity.id
_entity.type
_entity.pdbx_description
1 polymer ?
#
loop_
_entity_poly.entity_id
_entity_poly.type
_entity_poly.pdbx_seq_one_letter_code
_entity_poly.pdbx_strand_id
1 'polypeptide(L)'
;MSLPINESNGRDENSVRALSGIDGETLWTQPIPEEVRFIQCGLQGLGTGTEDVCLLIGTTQLLRAVFARTGATLWEIKAGLVQEEIVAPALQVMDLDEDSKPDLLVTVLPAEEFDISFLLISGANGSPVGAPVSFNLTGQGKLIGPQLHVTKGGAHYILFGYGSVEATSLRDIFIQANKKAVLPQNLRPREQSWEKLRRVNSSNLIHIFSGLVEHLVSLSLTPVNCSDLLVASKSRLSLLKGRDLQLRWSTPIHSLHSPPTVGIFNEDKTPDILLQESFDNGLKKVLVIDGYTGQSLWQAVFLSHQRDVEGTSIMTSTGQSAFLFWGGAFHPGKNGSTTVPESSQDTAGLQHLYLLHPMYPTILLELTSNADHVVKTAVRPVAQKKDGFYVSIATRPSLNASIRRPRDQVVTRLSLKKAVAHSKVVTMAAPSHTLGPFEVRNFFSKLNFKEQ
;
A
#
# COMPACT_ATOMS: atom_id res chain seq x y z
N MET A 1 47.08 26.32 -9.96
CA MET A 1 47.78 25.38 -10.87
C MET A 1 46.87 24.19 -11.02
N SER A 2 46.18 24.15 -12.15
CA SER A 2 45.11 23.21 -12.46
C SER A 2 45.70 21.98 -13.15
N LEU A 3 45.39 20.78 -12.67
CA LEU A 3 45.33 19.60 -13.52
C LEU A 3 44.16 18.70 -13.08
N PRO A 4 43.49 18.04 -14.03
CA PRO A 4 42.14 17.50 -13.90
C PRO A 4 42.17 16.05 -13.42
N ILE A 5 41.22 15.66 -12.57
CA ILE A 5 40.92 14.26 -12.34
C ILE A 5 39.69 13.93 -13.17
N ASN A 6 39.96 13.23 -14.27
CA ASN A 6 39.08 12.39 -15.07
C ASN A 6 37.57 12.55 -14.79
N GLU A 7 36.90 13.24 -15.72
CA GLU A 7 35.52 12.92 -16.06
C GLU A 7 35.49 11.47 -16.58
N SER A 8 35.34 10.51 -15.68
CA SER A 8 34.72 9.26 -16.05
C SER A 8 33.29 9.59 -16.47
N ASN A 9 32.99 9.38 -17.76
CA ASN A 9 31.64 9.16 -18.26
C ASN A 9 30.97 8.04 -17.45
N GLY A 10 30.50 8.36 -16.26
CA GLY A 10 29.66 7.48 -15.46
C GLY A 10 28.29 7.51 -16.07
N ARG A 11 27.92 6.48 -16.84
CA ARG A 11 26.53 6.07 -16.82
C ARG A 11 26.23 5.83 -15.34
N ASP A 12 25.33 6.62 -14.76
CA ASP A 12 24.81 6.32 -13.42
C ASP A 12 24.30 4.88 -13.45
N GLU A 13 25.06 3.96 -12.84
CA GLU A 13 24.65 2.58 -12.72
C GLU A 13 23.48 2.55 -11.73
N ASN A 14 22.32 2.11 -12.21
CA ASN A 14 21.16 1.93 -11.35
C ASN A 14 21.55 0.94 -10.24
N SER A 15 21.21 1.28 -8.99
CA SER A 15 21.52 0.42 -7.84
C SER A 15 20.40 0.43 -6.80
N VAL A 16 20.22 -0.71 -6.13
CA VAL A 16 19.38 -0.84 -4.93
C VAL A 16 20.28 -0.86 -3.72
N ARG A 17 19.87 -0.17 -2.65
CA ARG A 17 20.60 -0.14 -1.38
C ARG A 17 19.70 -0.57 -0.24
N ALA A 18 20.23 -1.39 0.66
CA ALA A 18 19.65 -1.57 1.99
C ALA A 18 20.36 -0.67 2.98
N LEU A 19 19.57 0.04 3.78
CA LEU A 19 20.07 0.93 4.82
C LEU A 19 19.74 0.35 6.19
N SER A 20 20.67 0.49 7.12
CA SER A 20 20.47 0.19 8.53
C SER A 20 19.41 1.13 9.08
N GLY A 21 18.34 0.55 9.63
CA GLY A 21 17.33 1.32 10.33
C GLY A 21 17.88 2.02 11.59
N ILE A 22 19.07 1.68 12.09
CA ILE A 22 19.62 2.22 13.34
C ILE A 22 20.28 3.58 13.11
N ASP A 23 21.20 3.64 12.15
CA ASP A 23 22.12 4.75 11.88
C ASP A 23 22.07 5.24 10.42
N GLY A 24 21.33 4.56 9.55
CA GLY A 24 21.23 4.91 8.13
C GLY A 24 22.41 4.45 7.29
N GLU A 25 23.36 3.68 7.84
CA GLU A 25 24.49 3.16 7.09
C GLU A 25 24.04 2.19 5.99
N THR A 26 24.76 2.17 4.87
CA THR A 26 24.48 1.21 3.80
C THR A 26 24.94 -0.18 4.20
N LEU A 27 24.00 -1.11 4.35
CA LEU A 27 24.26 -2.52 4.68
C LEU A 27 24.79 -3.27 3.46
N TRP A 28 24.17 -3.05 2.29
CA TRP A 28 24.61 -3.59 1.02
C TRP A 28 24.08 -2.73 -0.13
N THR A 29 24.75 -2.82 -1.28
CA THR A 29 24.36 -2.19 -2.54
C THR A 29 24.42 -3.22 -3.66
N GLN A 30 23.38 -3.29 -4.47
CA GLN A 30 23.28 -4.23 -5.59
C GLN A 30 23.08 -3.46 -6.90
N PRO A 31 23.94 -3.67 -7.92
CA PRO A 31 23.72 -3.09 -9.24
C PRO A 31 22.52 -3.77 -9.93
N ILE A 32 21.76 -2.97 -10.66
CA ILE A 32 20.55 -3.41 -11.38
C ILE A 32 20.60 -2.92 -12.84
N PRO A 33 20.09 -3.71 -13.79
CA PRO A 33 20.18 -3.40 -15.21
C PRO A 33 19.25 -2.26 -15.65
N GLU A 34 18.21 -1.98 -14.86
CA GLU A 34 17.19 -0.96 -15.11
C GLU A 34 16.66 -0.40 -13.79
N GLU A 35 15.84 0.66 -13.86
CA GLU A 35 15.20 1.24 -12.67
C GLU A 35 14.22 0.23 -12.03
N VAL A 36 14.26 0.12 -10.71
CA VAL A 36 13.34 -0.74 -9.96
C VAL A 36 12.01 -0.05 -9.78
N ARG A 37 10.94 -0.69 -10.27
CA ARG A 37 9.56 -0.24 -10.13
C ARG A 37 8.95 -0.69 -8.80
N PHE A 38 9.24 -1.92 -8.38
CA PHE A 38 8.72 -2.48 -7.14
C PHE A 38 9.80 -3.22 -6.34
N ILE A 39 9.77 -3.03 -5.02
CA ILE A 39 10.54 -3.80 -4.05
C ILE A 39 9.55 -4.45 -3.10
N GLN A 40 9.55 -5.78 -3.02
CA GLN A 40 8.67 -6.54 -2.13
C GLN A 40 9.51 -7.44 -1.23
N CYS A 41 9.45 -7.22 0.08
CA CYS A 41 10.19 -8.02 1.06
C CYS A 41 9.22 -8.71 2.03
N GLY A 42 9.71 -9.73 2.73
CA GLY A 42 8.91 -10.47 3.72
C GLY A 42 7.99 -11.51 3.09
N LEU A 43 8.34 -11.98 1.88
CA LEU A 43 7.68 -13.07 1.20
C LEU A 43 8.04 -14.40 1.89
N GLN A 44 7.07 -14.98 2.58
CA GLN A 44 7.29 -16.15 3.42
C GLN A 44 7.53 -17.39 2.56
N GLY A 45 8.53 -18.19 2.91
CA GLY A 45 8.77 -19.51 2.30
C GLY A 45 9.65 -19.52 1.05
N LEU A 46 9.94 -18.37 0.43
CA LEU A 46 10.86 -18.29 -0.72
C LEU A 46 12.32 -18.60 -0.32
N GLY A 47 12.75 -18.14 0.85
CA GLY A 47 14.11 -18.34 1.35
C GLY A 47 14.37 -19.72 1.93
N THR A 48 15.62 -19.97 2.35
CA THR A 48 16.02 -21.16 3.11
C THR A 48 16.01 -20.86 4.61
N GLY A 49 15.21 -21.61 5.38
CA GLY A 49 15.16 -21.47 6.82
C GLY A 49 14.59 -20.12 7.29
N THR A 50 15.43 -19.32 7.96
CA THR A 50 15.05 -18.03 8.58
C THR A 50 15.46 -16.80 7.74
N GLU A 51 15.88 -17.00 6.50
CA GLU A 51 16.32 -15.90 5.64
C GLU A 51 15.14 -15.26 4.92
N ASP A 52 14.94 -13.96 5.17
CA ASP A 52 13.96 -13.15 4.45
C ASP A 52 14.45 -12.85 3.03
N VAL A 53 13.53 -12.94 2.08
CA VAL A 53 13.78 -12.66 0.65
C VAL A 53 13.06 -11.37 0.25
N CYS A 54 13.71 -10.61 -0.63
CA CYS A 54 13.14 -9.47 -1.32
C CYS A 54 13.11 -9.73 -2.84
N LEU A 55 12.01 -9.39 -3.50
CA LEU A 55 11.92 -9.29 -4.95
C LEU A 55 12.23 -7.86 -5.40
N LEU A 56 13.12 -7.76 -6.37
CA LEU A 56 13.42 -6.55 -7.13
C LEU A 56 12.78 -6.69 -8.50
N ILE A 57 11.85 -5.80 -8.82
CA ILE A 57 11.03 -5.85 -10.04
C ILE A 57 11.22 -4.55 -10.80
N GLY A 58 11.77 -4.63 -12.00
CA GLY A 58 11.85 -3.53 -12.95
C GLY A 58 10.68 -3.54 -13.93
N THR A 59 10.91 -3.00 -15.11
CA THR A 59 9.87 -2.80 -16.13
C THR A 59 9.78 -4.00 -17.07
N THR A 60 10.92 -4.52 -17.55
CA THR A 60 10.93 -5.66 -18.50
C THR A 60 12.12 -6.61 -18.31
N GLN A 61 13.24 -6.12 -17.78
CA GLN A 61 14.51 -6.86 -17.72
C GLN A 61 14.85 -7.39 -16.34
N LEU A 62 14.20 -6.88 -15.29
CA LEU A 62 14.53 -7.21 -13.91
C LEU A 62 13.34 -7.88 -13.19
N LEU A 63 13.50 -9.17 -12.90
CA LEU A 63 12.77 -9.86 -11.84
C LEU A 63 13.77 -10.75 -11.12
N ARG A 64 14.19 -10.31 -9.94
CA ARG A 64 15.30 -10.91 -9.18
C ARG A 64 14.90 -11.09 -7.72
N ALA A 65 15.13 -12.28 -7.19
CA ALA A 65 15.06 -12.55 -5.76
C ALA A 65 16.43 -12.36 -5.12
N VAL A 66 16.49 -11.63 -4.00
CA VAL A 66 17.71 -11.40 -3.23
C VAL A 66 17.47 -11.69 -1.75
N PHE A 67 18.49 -12.15 -1.04
CA PHE A 67 18.45 -12.26 0.41
C PHE A 67 18.43 -10.86 1.04
N ALA A 68 17.43 -10.56 1.86
CA ALA A 68 17.22 -9.22 2.41
C ALA A 68 18.39 -8.71 3.27
N ARG A 69 19.12 -9.62 3.94
CA ARG A 69 20.24 -9.27 4.83
C ARG A 69 21.54 -8.99 4.09
N THR A 70 21.83 -9.71 3.02
CA THR A 70 23.14 -9.68 2.35
C THR A 70 23.09 -9.03 0.96
N GLY A 71 21.91 -8.92 0.36
CA GLY A 71 21.74 -8.49 -1.03
C GLY A 71 22.15 -9.55 -2.06
N ALA A 72 22.59 -10.74 -1.62
CA ALA A 72 23.00 -11.80 -2.52
C ALA A 72 21.82 -12.33 -3.33
N THR A 73 22.03 -12.52 -4.63
CA THR A 73 21.01 -13.03 -5.56
C THR A 73 20.70 -14.50 -5.27
N LEU A 74 19.42 -14.80 -5.04
CA LEU A 74 18.91 -16.17 -4.97
C LEU A 74 18.69 -16.72 -6.38
N TRP A 75 17.93 -15.98 -7.20
CA TRP A 75 17.72 -16.26 -8.61
C TRP A 75 17.33 -14.98 -9.36
N GLU A 76 17.46 -15.03 -10.68
CA GLU A 76 17.06 -13.96 -11.59
C GLU A 76 16.48 -14.60 -12.85
N ILE A 77 15.38 -14.03 -13.38
CA ILE A 77 14.82 -14.52 -14.63
C ILE A 77 15.81 -14.33 -15.78
N LYS A 78 15.77 -15.24 -16.77
CA LYS A 78 16.59 -15.09 -17.97
C LYS A 78 16.12 -13.89 -18.79
N ALA A 79 17.07 -13.15 -19.36
CA ALA A 79 16.77 -12.06 -20.27
C ALA A 79 15.88 -12.54 -21.43
N GLY A 80 14.84 -11.76 -21.74
CA GLY A 80 13.87 -12.08 -22.79
C GLY A 80 12.76 -13.06 -22.40
N LEU A 81 12.73 -13.54 -21.15
CA LEU A 81 11.61 -14.34 -20.62
C LEU A 81 10.33 -13.51 -20.47
N VAL A 82 10.48 -12.27 -20.02
CA VAL A 82 9.42 -11.26 -20.02
C VAL A 82 9.76 -10.25 -21.12
N GLN A 83 8.88 -10.13 -22.11
CA GLN A 83 9.05 -9.16 -23.21
C GLN A 83 8.11 -7.96 -23.02
N GLU A 84 7.01 -8.19 -22.33
CA GLU A 84 5.95 -7.26 -21.99
C GLU A 84 6.28 -6.45 -20.71
N GLU A 85 5.57 -5.35 -20.50
CA GLU A 85 5.78 -4.48 -19.34
C GLU A 85 5.21 -5.13 -18.06
N ILE A 86 6.04 -5.31 -17.02
CA ILE A 86 5.58 -5.69 -15.68
C ILE A 86 4.96 -4.45 -15.02
N VAL A 87 3.67 -4.53 -14.72
CA VAL A 87 2.87 -3.37 -14.31
C VAL A 87 2.38 -3.39 -12.87
N ALA A 88 2.57 -4.50 -12.17
CA ALA A 88 2.16 -4.65 -10.79
C ALA A 88 3.21 -5.43 -9.97
N PRO A 89 3.20 -5.26 -8.64
CA PRO A 89 3.99 -6.12 -7.76
C PRO A 89 3.63 -7.60 -7.98
N ALA A 90 4.61 -8.51 -7.82
CA ALA A 90 4.37 -9.94 -7.94
C ALA A 90 3.47 -10.43 -6.79
N LEU A 91 2.52 -11.29 -7.12
CA LEU A 91 1.60 -11.87 -6.15
C LEU A 91 2.10 -13.27 -5.77
N GLN A 92 2.48 -13.45 -4.50
CA GLN A 92 2.82 -14.78 -3.99
C GLN A 92 1.57 -15.67 -3.96
N VAL A 93 1.68 -16.84 -4.56
CA VAL A 93 0.66 -17.89 -4.58
C VAL A 93 1.22 -19.15 -3.92
N MET A 94 0.40 -20.19 -3.85
CA MET A 94 0.84 -21.49 -3.34
C MET A 94 1.86 -22.15 -4.28
N ASP A 95 2.51 -23.21 -3.81
CA ASP A 95 3.34 -24.08 -4.64
C ASP A 95 2.49 -24.77 -5.72
N LEU A 96 2.83 -24.54 -7.00
CA LEU A 96 2.13 -25.04 -8.18
C LEU A 96 2.95 -26.07 -8.97
N ASP A 97 4.29 -26.06 -8.84
CA ASP A 97 5.20 -26.98 -9.52
C ASP A 97 5.73 -28.11 -8.61
N GLU A 98 5.26 -28.17 -7.37
CA GLU A 98 5.53 -29.17 -6.34
C GLU A 98 7.01 -29.19 -5.87
N ASP A 99 7.70 -28.04 -5.95
CA ASP A 99 9.08 -27.88 -5.51
C ASP A 99 9.25 -27.51 -4.02
N SER A 100 8.14 -27.46 -3.28
CA SER A 100 8.03 -27.07 -1.86
C SER A 100 8.29 -25.58 -1.57
N LYS A 101 8.32 -24.72 -2.59
CA LYS A 101 8.38 -23.26 -2.46
C LYS A 101 7.10 -22.63 -3.01
N PRO A 102 6.63 -21.51 -2.42
CA PRO A 102 5.48 -20.80 -2.97
C PRO A 102 5.85 -20.10 -4.28
N ASP A 103 4.96 -20.13 -5.26
CA ASP A 103 5.20 -19.52 -6.56
C ASP A 103 4.73 -18.06 -6.64
N LEU A 104 5.02 -17.43 -7.78
CA LEU A 104 4.71 -16.03 -8.04
C LEU A 104 3.82 -15.91 -9.28
N LEU A 105 2.79 -15.07 -9.19
CA LEU A 105 2.00 -14.60 -10.31
C LEU A 105 2.48 -13.19 -10.68
N VAL A 106 3.03 -13.03 -11.88
CA VAL A 106 3.50 -11.77 -12.44
C VAL A 106 2.50 -11.26 -13.45
N THR A 107 2.16 -9.97 -13.37
CA THR A 107 1.22 -9.30 -14.29
C THR A 107 1.97 -8.50 -15.32
N VAL A 108 1.72 -8.78 -16.59
CA VAL A 108 2.35 -8.11 -17.71
C VAL A 108 1.32 -7.56 -18.70
N LEU A 109 1.64 -6.42 -19.33
CA LEU A 109 0.84 -5.81 -20.38
C LEU A 109 1.52 -5.91 -21.74
N PRO A 110 0.89 -6.57 -22.72
CA PRO A 110 1.29 -6.47 -24.12
C PRO A 110 1.18 -5.02 -24.61
N ALA A 111 2.07 -4.61 -25.51
CA ALA A 111 2.18 -3.22 -25.95
C ALA A 111 0.96 -2.69 -26.74
N GLU A 112 0.13 -3.56 -27.32
CA GLU A 112 -0.92 -3.16 -28.27
C GLU A 112 -2.36 -3.45 -27.82
N GLU A 113 -2.59 -4.02 -26.63
CA GLU A 113 -3.94 -4.38 -26.17
C GLU A 113 -4.13 -4.04 -24.67
N PHE A 114 -5.36 -3.71 -24.26
CA PHE A 114 -5.76 -3.63 -22.83
C PHE A 114 -5.87 -5.02 -22.18
N ASP A 115 -5.19 -6.00 -22.76
CA ASP A 115 -5.18 -7.38 -22.33
C ASP A 115 -4.22 -7.52 -21.16
N ILE A 116 -4.69 -8.11 -20.07
CA ILE A 116 -3.85 -8.43 -18.92
C ILE A 116 -3.36 -9.87 -19.11
N SER A 117 -2.04 -10.05 -19.08
CA SER A 117 -1.44 -11.39 -19.11
C SER A 117 -0.82 -11.73 -17.77
N PHE A 118 -1.05 -12.95 -17.31
CA PHE A 118 -0.41 -13.51 -16.14
C PHE A 118 0.64 -14.54 -16.51
N LEU A 119 1.80 -14.43 -15.88
CA LEU A 119 2.88 -15.39 -15.96
C LEU A 119 3.11 -16.01 -14.57
N LEU A 120 3.07 -17.33 -14.49
CA LEU A 120 3.42 -18.06 -13.28
C LEU A 120 4.93 -18.31 -13.26
N ILE A 121 5.59 -18.02 -12.15
CA ILE A 121 7.03 -18.14 -11.98
C ILE A 121 7.31 -18.94 -10.70
N SER A 122 8.16 -19.95 -10.80
CA SER A 122 8.62 -20.77 -9.68
C SER A 122 9.35 -19.92 -8.66
N GLY A 123 8.91 -19.99 -7.40
CA GLY A 123 9.55 -19.24 -6.32
C GLY A 123 10.95 -19.74 -5.96
N ALA A 124 11.28 -20.99 -6.28
CA ALA A 124 12.59 -21.57 -5.96
C ALA A 124 13.69 -21.12 -6.91
N ASN A 125 13.38 -20.94 -8.20
CA ASN A 125 14.39 -20.82 -9.25
C ASN A 125 14.10 -19.76 -10.32
N GLY A 126 12.94 -19.10 -10.29
CA GLY A 126 12.56 -18.07 -11.25
C GLY A 126 12.19 -18.60 -12.65
N SER A 127 11.99 -19.92 -12.81
CA SER A 127 11.55 -20.51 -14.08
C SER A 127 10.04 -20.40 -14.28
N PRO A 128 9.54 -20.38 -15.54
CA PRO A 128 8.12 -20.22 -15.79
C PRO A 128 7.35 -21.52 -15.54
N VAL A 129 6.23 -21.44 -14.83
CA VAL A 129 5.31 -22.55 -14.53
C VAL A 129 4.17 -22.55 -15.55
N GLY A 130 4.50 -22.98 -16.78
CA GLY A 130 3.57 -23.02 -17.92
C GLY A 130 3.63 -21.77 -18.81
N ALA A 131 2.67 -21.66 -19.75
CA ALA A 131 2.58 -20.55 -20.69
C ALA A 131 1.85 -19.33 -20.08
N PRO A 132 2.10 -18.10 -20.58
CA PRO A 132 1.32 -16.93 -20.21
C PRO A 132 -0.19 -17.12 -20.48
N VAL A 133 -1.03 -16.54 -19.62
CA VAL A 133 -2.49 -16.60 -19.74
C VAL A 133 -3.04 -15.19 -19.86
N SER A 134 -3.63 -14.86 -21.01
CA SER A 134 -4.14 -13.53 -21.33
C SER A 134 -5.65 -13.42 -21.12
N PHE A 135 -6.08 -12.26 -20.62
CA PHE A 135 -7.47 -11.91 -20.37
C PHE A 135 -7.79 -10.60 -21.08
N ASN A 136 -8.75 -10.66 -22.01
CA ASN A 136 -9.26 -9.47 -22.66
C ASN A 136 -10.22 -8.75 -21.73
N LEU A 137 -9.86 -7.52 -21.36
CA LEU A 137 -10.66 -6.68 -20.47
C LEU A 137 -11.17 -5.46 -21.22
N THR A 138 -12.49 -5.27 -21.18
CA THR A 138 -13.16 -4.14 -21.84
C THR A 138 -13.21 -2.88 -20.96
N GLY A 139 -12.49 -2.86 -19.85
CA GLY A 139 -12.55 -1.80 -18.84
C GLY A 139 -11.67 -0.60 -19.20
N GLN A 140 -12.11 0.60 -18.83
CA GLN A 140 -11.31 1.82 -18.89
C GLN A 140 -11.01 2.31 -17.47
N GLY A 141 -9.79 2.79 -17.22
CA GLY A 141 -9.41 3.40 -15.96
C GLY A 141 -8.06 2.91 -15.44
N LYS A 142 -7.89 2.99 -14.12
CA LYS A 142 -6.66 2.56 -13.45
C LYS A 142 -6.57 1.03 -13.39
N LEU A 143 -5.36 0.49 -13.52
CA LEU A 143 -5.08 -0.92 -13.26
C LEU A 143 -5.33 -1.25 -11.78
N ILE A 144 -6.13 -2.27 -11.53
CA ILE A 144 -6.44 -2.82 -10.21
C ILE A 144 -5.87 -4.22 -10.10
N GLY A 145 -5.27 -4.53 -8.94
CA GLY A 145 -4.67 -5.83 -8.68
C GLY A 145 -3.32 -6.05 -9.36
N PRO A 146 -2.86 -7.32 -9.43
CA PRO A 146 -3.56 -8.51 -8.98
C PRO A 146 -3.62 -8.59 -7.45
N GLN A 147 -4.71 -9.12 -6.91
CA GLN A 147 -4.86 -9.41 -5.49
C GLN A 147 -5.38 -10.82 -5.28
N LEU A 148 -4.77 -11.58 -4.37
CA LEU A 148 -5.25 -12.92 -4.02
C LEU A 148 -6.39 -12.83 -3.01
N HIS A 149 -7.50 -13.50 -3.30
CA HIS A 149 -8.57 -13.78 -2.35
C HIS A 149 -8.71 -15.28 -2.15
N VAL A 150 -8.56 -15.72 -0.91
CA VAL A 150 -8.75 -17.12 -0.52
C VAL A 150 -10.09 -17.22 0.18
N THR A 151 -11.00 -18.02 -0.35
CA THR A 151 -12.33 -18.24 0.24
C THR A 151 -12.25 -19.11 1.50
N LYS A 152 -13.35 -19.18 2.26
CA LYS A 152 -13.41 -20.02 3.47
C LYS A 152 -13.21 -21.51 3.14
N GLY A 153 -13.65 -21.95 1.97
CA GLY A 153 -13.42 -23.30 1.44
C GLY A 153 -12.02 -23.55 0.88
N GLY A 154 -11.11 -22.56 0.91
CA GLY A 154 -9.74 -22.69 0.41
C GLY A 154 -9.58 -22.53 -1.10
N ALA A 155 -10.63 -22.10 -1.83
CA ALA A 155 -10.50 -21.76 -3.24
C ALA A 155 -9.80 -20.40 -3.42
N HIS A 156 -8.88 -20.32 -4.37
CA HIS A 156 -8.02 -19.17 -4.64
C HIS A 156 -8.50 -18.41 -5.88
N TYR A 157 -8.83 -17.13 -5.72
CA TYR A 157 -9.25 -16.24 -6.80
C TYR A 157 -8.28 -15.06 -6.91
N ILE A 158 -7.94 -14.69 -8.14
CA ILE A 158 -7.14 -13.51 -8.46
C ILE A 158 -8.10 -12.41 -8.89
N LEU A 159 -8.07 -11.28 -8.17
CA LEU A 159 -8.87 -10.09 -8.45
C LEU A 159 -8.02 -9.07 -9.20
N PHE A 160 -8.54 -8.56 -10.31
CA PHE A 160 -7.82 -7.66 -11.19
C PHE A 160 -8.78 -6.90 -12.12
N GLY A 161 -8.31 -5.84 -12.76
CA GLY A 161 -9.05 -5.20 -13.85
C GLY A 161 -8.63 -3.78 -14.18
N TYR A 162 -9.36 -3.14 -15.10
CA TYR A 162 -9.18 -1.74 -15.50
C TYR A 162 -10.42 -0.92 -15.18
N GLY A 163 -10.36 -0.06 -14.15
CA GLY A 163 -11.49 0.72 -13.64
C GLY A 163 -12.73 -0.11 -13.24
N SER A 164 -12.57 -1.43 -13.22
CA SER A 164 -13.53 -2.47 -12.87
C SER A 164 -12.75 -3.56 -12.15
N VAL A 165 -13.46 -4.38 -11.40
CA VAL A 165 -12.88 -5.53 -10.70
C VAL A 165 -13.55 -6.77 -11.27
N GLU A 166 -12.73 -7.62 -11.88
CA GLU A 166 -13.06 -8.96 -12.31
C GLU A 166 -12.26 -9.94 -11.45
N ALA A 167 -12.64 -11.21 -11.48
CA ALA A 167 -11.86 -12.27 -10.86
C ALA A 167 -11.78 -13.50 -11.75
N THR A 168 -10.68 -14.23 -11.62
CA THR A 168 -10.50 -15.57 -12.20
C THR A 168 -9.96 -16.51 -11.13
N SER A 169 -10.25 -17.79 -11.22
CA SER A 169 -9.68 -18.75 -10.26
C SER A 169 -8.21 -19.04 -10.62
N LEU A 170 -7.33 -19.14 -9.62
CA LEU A 170 -5.93 -19.54 -9.83
C LEU A 170 -5.86 -20.93 -10.49
N ARG A 171 -6.84 -21.78 -10.17
CA ARG A 171 -7.06 -23.07 -10.83
C ARG A 171 -7.21 -22.93 -12.35
N ASP A 172 -8.06 -22.01 -12.83
CA ASP A 172 -8.31 -21.83 -14.26
C ASP A 172 -7.10 -21.22 -14.97
N ILE A 173 -6.34 -20.34 -14.29
CA ILE A 173 -5.04 -19.86 -14.79
C ILE A 173 -4.09 -21.04 -14.97
N PHE A 174 -3.92 -21.87 -13.94
CA PHE A 174 -2.99 -23.01 -13.99
C PHE A 174 -3.34 -24.02 -15.11
N ILE A 175 -4.63 -24.34 -15.28
CA ILE A 175 -5.10 -25.23 -16.35
C ILE A 175 -4.79 -24.65 -17.74
N GLN A 176 -5.02 -23.35 -17.94
CA GLN A 176 -4.75 -22.69 -19.22
C GLN A 176 -3.25 -22.60 -19.51
N ALA A 177 -2.44 -22.29 -18.49
CA ALA A 177 -0.99 -22.21 -18.60
C ALA A 177 -0.37 -23.56 -18.96
N ASN A 178 -0.87 -24.67 -18.38
CA ASN A 178 -0.23 -25.98 -18.49
C ASN A 178 -0.92 -26.96 -19.45
N LYS A 179 -2.13 -26.64 -19.96
CA LYS A 179 -2.95 -27.33 -20.98
C LYS A 179 -3.25 -28.84 -20.76
N LYS A 180 -2.47 -29.59 -19.98
CA LYS A 180 -2.53 -31.05 -19.77
C LYS A 180 -1.96 -31.55 -18.42
N ALA A 181 -1.57 -30.65 -17.50
CA ALA A 181 -1.00 -31.05 -16.21
C ALA A 181 -2.06 -31.57 -15.22
N VAL A 182 -1.67 -32.48 -14.34
CA VAL A 182 -2.49 -32.93 -13.20
C VAL A 182 -2.66 -31.75 -12.26
N LEU A 183 -3.89 -31.50 -11.81
CA LEU A 183 -4.17 -30.43 -10.86
C LEU A 183 -3.62 -30.74 -9.47
N PRO A 184 -2.76 -29.85 -8.91
CA PRO A 184 -2.34 -29.91 -7.52
C PRO A 184 -3.54 -30.02 -6.58
N GLN A 185 -3.41 -30.81 -5.50
CA GLN A 185 -4.54 -31.09 -4.59
C GLN A 185 -5.10 -29.82 -3.93
N ASN A 186 -4.21 -28.91 -3.58
CA ASN A 186 -4.47 -27.61 -2.97
C ASN A 186 -5.22 -26.62 -3.91
N LEU A 187 -5.16 -26.82 -5.24
CA LEU A 187 -5.91 -26.06 -6.25
C LEU A 187 -7.29 -26.67 -6.59
N ARG A 188 -7.64 -27.81 -6.00
CA ARG A 188 -8.93 -28.47 -6.27
C ARG A 188 -10.16 -27.72 -5.74
N PRO A 189 -10.13 -27.07 -4.56
CA PRO A 189 -11.30 -26.40 -4.00
C PRO A 189 -11.92 -25.37 -4.95
N ARG A 190 -13.25 -25.24 -4.89
CA ARG A 190 -14.05 -24.25 -5.62
C ARG A 190 -15.11 -23.68 -4.68
N GLU A 191 -15.44 -22.41 -4.85
CA GLU A 191 -16.46 -21.74 -4.04
C GLU A 191 -17.72 -21.49 -4.86
N GLN A 192 -18.78 -22.26 -4.61
CA GLN A 192 -19.97 -22.25 -5.46
C GLN A 192 -20.68 -20.89 -5.51
N SER A 193 -20.60 -20.09 -4.44
CA SER A 193 -21.17 -18.73 -4.43
C SER A 193 -20.47 -17.80 -5.43
N TRP A 194 -19.16 -17.95 -5.62
CA TRP A 194 -18.38 -17.21 -6.60
C TRP A 194 -18.59 -17.75 -8.01
N GLU A 195 -18.58 -19.08 -8.18
CA GLU A 195 -18.73 -19.73 -9.49
C GLU A 195 -20.07 -19.41 -10.17
N LYS A 196 -21.13 -19.17 -9.38
CA LYS A 196 -22.45 -18.77 -9.89
C LYS A 196 -22.47 -17.36 -10.52
N LEU A 197 -21.47 -16.54 -10.25
CA LEU A 197 -21.37 -15.16 -10.74
C LEU A 197 -20.57 -15.05 -12.06
N ARG A 198 -20.13 -16.18 -12.64
CA ARG A 198 -19.48 -16.18 -13.95
C ARG A 198 -20.42 -15.61 -15.02
N ARG A 199 -19.86 -14.82 -15.93
CA ARG A 199 -20.61 -14.33 -17.09
C ARG A 199 -20.97 -15.51 -18.01
N VAL A 200 -22.22 -15.54 -18.46
CA VAL A 200 -22.78 -16.60 -19.33
C VAL A 200 -21.96 -16.78 -20.63
N ASN A 201 -21.27 -15.73 -21.09
CA ASN A 201 -20.52 -15.71 -22.35
C ASN A 201 -18.98 -15.63 -22.17
N SER A 202 -18.47 -15.56 -20.94
CA SER A 202 -17.01 -15.53 -20.66
C SER A 202 -16.70 -16.65 -19.68
N SER A 203 -16.18 -17.77 -20.17
CA SER A 203 -16.06 -19.01 -19.37
C SER A 203 -15.18 -18.86 -18.12
N ASN A 204 -14.29 -17.87 -18.10
CA ASN A 204 -13.20 -17.79 -17.11
C ASN A 204 -13.24 -16.56 -16.19
N LEU A 205 -14.18 -15.62 -16.38
CA LEU A 205 -14.22 -14.37 -15.60
C LEU A 205 -15.50 -14.25 -14.76
N ILE A 206 -15.31 -13.82 -13.52
CA ILE A 206 -16.35 -13.48 -12.55
C ILE A 206 -16.36 -11.96 -12.40
N HIS A 207 -17.50 -11.35 -12.66
CA HIS A 207 -17.67 -9.92 -12.47
C HIS A 207 -17.88 -9.60 -10.99
N ILE A 208 -17.06 -8.69 -10.45
CA ILE A 208 -17.12 -8.27 -9.04
C ILE A 208 -17.73 -6.88 -8.91
N PHE A 209 -17.19 -5.92 -9.65
CA PHE A 209 -17.60 -4.52 -9.53
C PHE A 209 -17.28 -3.72 -10.80
N SER A 210 -18.13 -2.75 -11.12
CA SER A 210 -17.87 -1.75 -12.17
C SER A 210 -18.11 -0.34 -11.64
N GLY A 211 -17.29 0.62 -12.05
CA GLY A 211 -17.55 2.03 -11.74
C GLY A 211 -16.30 2.88 -11.52
N LEU A 212 -15.31 2.81 -12.42
CA LEU A 212 -14.04 3.55 -12.31
C LEU A 212 -13.39 3.37 -10.95
N VAL A 213 -13.16 2.10 -10.60
CA VAL A 213 -12.47 1.72 -9.37
C VAL A 213 -11.06 2.30 -9.37
N GLU A 214 -10.67 2.90 -8.25
CA GLU A 214 -9.35 3.49 -8.04
C GLU A 214 -8.52 2.67 -7.05
N HIS A 215 -9.18 2.03 -6.07
CA HIS A 215 -8.53 1.18 -5.07
C HIS A 215 -9.41 -0.02 -4.71
N LEU A 216 -8.76 -1.16 -4.49
CA LEU A 216 -9.33 -2.38 -3.94
C LEU A 216 -8.50 -2.77 -2.71
N VAL A 217 -9.15 -2.98 -1.58
CA VAL A 217 -8.49 -3.27 -0.29
C VAL A 217 -9.23 -4.41 0.39
N SER A 218 -8.51 -5.42 0.89
CA SER A 218 -9.09 -6.40 1.82
C SER A 218 -9.30 -5.75 3.18
N LEU A 219 -10.52 -5.79 3.71
CA LEU A 219 -10.84 -5.26 5.03
C LEU A 219 -10.46 -6.27 6.12
N SER A 220 -9.15 -6.37 6.37
CA SER A 220 -8.58 -7.14 7.48
C SER A 220 -7.24 -6.56 7.89
N LEU A 221 -6.89 -6.73 9.17
CA LEU A 221 -5.58 -6.36 9.72
C LEU A 221 -4.55 -7.48 9.62
N THR A 222 -5.02 -8.72 9.55
CA THR A 222 -4.18 -9.91 9.38
C THR A 222 -4.63 -10.70 8.15
N PRO A 223 -3.75 -11.50 7.52
CA PRO A 223 -4.16 -12.37 6.42
C PRO A 223 -5.18 -13.40 6.92
N VAL A 224 -6.46 -13.12 6.70
CA VAL A 224 -7.55 -14.05 6.99
C VAL A 224 -8.26 -14.42 5.70
N ASN A 225 -8.53 -15.71 5.56
CA ASN A 225 -9.33 -16.21 4.45
C ASN A 225 -10.71 -15.58 4.52
N CYS A 226 -11.25 -15.26 3.35
CA CYS A 226 -12.60 -14.75 3.15
C CYS A 226 -12.80 -13.34 3.74
N SER A 227 -11.74 -12.51 3.77
CA SER A 227 -11.83 -11.09 4.12
C SER A 227 -12.84 -10.36 3.23
N ASP A 228 -13.56 -9.39 3.80
CA ASP A 228 -14.45 -8.53 3.01
C ASP A 228 -13.64 -7.61 2.09
N LEU A 229 -14.24 -7.18 0.98
CA LEU A 229 -13.56 -6.42 -0.07
C LEU A 229 -14.10 -4.99 -0.10
N LEU A 230 -13.21 -4.04 0.19
CA LEU A 230 -13.49 -2.62 0.09
C LEU A 230 -13.13 -2.11 -1.31
N VAL A 231 -14.12 -1.60 -2.02
CA VAL A 231 -13.97 -1.03 -3.35
C VAL A 231 -14.16 0.49 -3.26
N ALA A 232 -13.12 1.24 -3.58
CA ALA A 232 -13.18 2.69 -3.67
C ALA A 232 -13.17 3.13 -5.14
N SER A 233 -14.22 3.82 -5.56
CA SER A 233 -14.28 4.56 -6.82
C SER A 233 -14.18 6.06 -6.59
N LYS A 234 -14.17 6.84 -7.67
CA LYS A 234 -14.11 8.30 -7.62
C LYS A 234 -15.15 8.99 -6.73
N SER A 235 -16.30 8.35 -6.50
CA SER A 235 -17.42 8.97 -5.79
C SER A 235 -18.10 8.06 -4.76
N ARG A 236 -17.69 6.80 -4.64
CA ARG A 236 -18.30 5.86 -3.70
C ARG A 236 -17.27 4.94 -3.07
N LEU A 237 -17.47 4.68 -1.80
CA LEU A 237 -16.84 3.58 -1.07
C LEU A 237 -17.89 2.48 -0.87
N SER A 238 -17.59 1.26 -1.29
CA SER A 238 -18.52 0.13 -1.17
C SER A 238 -17.83 -1.07 -0.55
N LEU A 239 -18.49 -1.71 0.42
CA LEU A 239 -17.98 -2.92 1.05
C LEU A 239 -18.75 -4.14 0.55
N LEU A 240 -18.04 -5.09 -0.04
CA LEU A 240 -18.57 -6.36 -0.51
C LEU A 240 -18.20 -7.47 0.46
N LYS A 241 -19.11 -8.40 0.71
CA LYS A 241 -18.84 -9.57 1.55
C LYS A 241 -17.85 -10.50 0.84
N GLY A 242 -16.79 -10.94 1.51
CA GLY A 242 -15.80 -11.85 0.91
C GLY A 242 -16.35 -13.23 0.51
N ARG A 243 -17.46 -13.64 1.14
CA ARG A 243 -18.08 -14.96 0.95
C ARG A 243 -18.86 -15.09 -0.35
N ASP A 244 -19.63 -14.07 -0.70
CA ASP A 244 -20.63 -14.12 -1.76
C ASP A 244 -20.73 -12.83 -2.58
N LEU A 245 -19.84 -11.87 -2.32
CA LEU A 245 -19.73 -10.58 -3.01
C LEU A 245 -20.97 -9.69 -2.90
N GLN A 246 -21.90 -10.01 -2.00
CA GLN A 246 -23.03 -9.13 -1.77
C GLN A 246 -22.57 -7.80 -1.16
N LEU A 247 -23.16 -6.71 -1.65
CA LEU A 247 -22.97 -5.38 -1.08
C LEU A 247 -23.48 -5.34 0.36
N ARG A 248 -22.62 -4.93 1.31
CA ARG A 248 -22.99 -4.70 2.71
C ARG A 248 -23.47 -3.27 2.92
N TRP A 249 -22.68 -2.30 2.49
CA TRP A 249 -23.02 -0.88 2.54
C TRP A 249 -22.28 -0.13 1.43
N SER A 250 -22.76 1.07 1.11
CA SER A 250 -22.13 1.99 0.16
C SER A 250 -22.29 3.43 0.64
N THR A 251 -21.19 4.17 0.68
CA THR A 251 -21.12 5.53 1.21
C THR A 251 -20.56 6.46 0.14
N PRO A 252 -21.18 7.64 -0.11
CA PRO A 252 -20.64 8.63 -1.02
C PRO A 252 -19.34 9.22 -0.45
N ILE A 253 -18.35 9.38 -1.32
CA ILE A 253 -17.06 10.01 -1.00
C ILE A 253 -16.70 11.01 -2.11
N HIS A 254 -15.75 11.88 -1.84
CA HIS A 254 -15.08 12.67 -2.87
C HIS A 254 -13.85 11.92 -3.41
N SER A 255 -13.24 12.46 -4.47
CA SER A 255 -12.05 11.86 -5.08
C SER A 255 -10.94 11.65 -4.06
N LEU A 256 -10.46 10.41 -3.95
CA LEU A 256 -9.43 10.05 -2.98
C LEU A 256 -8.06 10.57 -3.42
N HIS A 257 -7.30 11.05 -2.45
CA HIS A 257 -5.92 11.49 -2.65
C HIS A 257 -4.92 10.35 -2.47
N SER A 258 -5.29 9.30 -1.74
CA SER A 258 -4.43 8.16 -1.43
C SER A 258 -5.27 6.89 -1.20
N PRO A 259 -4.66 5.69 -1.27
CA PRO A 259 -5.36 4.45 -0.91
C PRO A 259 -6.00 4.51 0.49
N PRO A 260 -7.17 3.87 0.68
CA PRO A 260 -7.77 3.72 2.01
C PRO A 260 -6.86 2.95 2.97
N THR A 261 -6.78 3.39 4.23
CA THR A 261 -5.97 2.73 5.27
C THR A 261 -6.87 2.02 6.27
N VAL A 262 -6.64 0.73 6.53
CA VAL A 262 -7.42 -0.08 7.47
C VAL A 262 -6.85 0.04 8.90
N GLY A 263 -7.70 0.13 9.93
CA GLY A 263 -7.30 0.17 11.36
C GLY A 263 -8.49 -0.03 12.30
N ILE A 264 -8.29 -0.33 13.58
CA ILE A 264 -9.39 -0.39 14.58
C ILE A 264 -9.58 1.00 15.17
N PHE A 265 -10.73 1.65 14.95
CA PHE A 265 -11.04 2.94 15.58
C PHE A 265 -11.95 2.76 16.80
N ASN A 266 -13.03 2.00 16.67
CA ASN A 266 -13.99 1.80 17.76
C ASN A 266 -13.85 0.41 18.44
N GLU A 267 -14.78 0.02 19.32
CA GLU A 267 -14.74 -1.25 20.06
C GLU A 267 -15.56 -2.39 19.42
N ASP A 268 -16.02 -2.23 18.17
CA ASP A 268 -16.93 -3.19 17.52
C ASP A 268 -16.24 -4.42 16.87
N LYS A 269 -14.91 -4.47 16.96
CA LYS A 269 -14.03 -5.54 16.42
C LYS A 269 -13.99 -5.64 14.89
N THR A 270 -14.67 -4.76 14.17
CA THR A 270 -14.56 -4.63 12.71
C THR A 270 -13.47 -3.60 12.40
N PRO A 271 -12.58 -3.87 11.43
CA PRO A 271 -11.63 -2.85 11.00
C PRO A 271 -12.35 -1.67 10.32
N ASP A 272 -11.99 -0.47 10.74
CA ASP A 272 -12.43 0.81 10.21
C ASP A 272 -11.46 1.33 9.14
N ILE A 273 -11.88 2.38 8.42
CA ILE A 273 -11.19 2.87 7.24
C ILE A 273 -10.86 4.36 7.37
N LEU A 274 -9.57 4.70 7.40
CA LEU A 274 -9.11 6.07 7.24
C LEU A 274 -9.05 6.43 5.75
N LEU A 275 -9.66 7.57 5.39
CA LEU A 275 -9.65 8.12 4.05
C LEU A 275 -9.06 9.53 4.03
N GLN A 276 -8.43 9.88 2.92
CA GLN A 276 -8.02 11.24 2.60
C GLN A 276 -8.65 11.61 1.26
N GLU A 277 -9.63 12.50 1.29
CA GLU A 277 -10.41 12.91 0.11
C GLU A 277 -10.26 14.39 -0.19
N SER A 278 -10.44 14.74 -1.46
CA SER A 278 -10.51 16.14 -1.91
C SER A 278 -11.65 16.86 -1.20
N PHE A 279 -11.35 18.04 -0.67
CA PHE A 279 -12.32 18.97 -0.13
C PHE A 279 -12.16 20.32 -0.83
N ASP A 280 -13.10 21.25 -0.67
CA ASP A 280 -13.15 22.55 -1.37
C ASP A 280 -11.77 23.18 -1.69
N ASN A 281 -11.64 23.82 -2.84
CA ASN A 281 -10.41 24.40 -3.42
C ASN A 281 -9.23 24.62 -2.43
N GLY A 282 -8.29 23.68 -2.45
CA GLY A 282 -7.05 23.76 -1.65
C GLY A 282 -7.17 23.18 -0.24
N LEU A 283 -8.28 22.51 0.09
CA LEU A 283 -8.49 21.78 1.33
C LEU A 283 -8.58 20.28 1.05
N LYS A 284 -8.31 19.48 2.07
CA LYS A 284 -8.59 18.05 2.07
C LYS A 284 -9.31 17.66 3.34
N LYS A 285 -10.13 16.63 3.25
CA LYS A 285 -10.83 16.06 4.39
C LYS A 285 -10.21 14.70 4.71
N VAL A 286 -9.89 14.50 5.99
CA VAL A 286 -9.48 13.20 6.51
C VAL A 286 -10.66 12.65 7.30
N LEU A 287 -11.04 11.41 7.01
CA LEU A 287 -12.22 10.74 7.54
C LEU A 287 -11.82 9.41 8.16
N VAL A 288 -12.52 9.00 9.20
CA VAL A 288 -12.59 7.59 9.60
C VAL A 288 -14.01 7.10 9.35
N ILE A 289 -14.15 6.08 8.52
CA ILE A 289 -15.42 5.42 8.19
C ILE A 289 -15.50 4.09 8.94
N ASP A 290 -16.64 3.85 9.56
CA ASP A 290 -17.01 2.62 10.24
C ASP A 290 -17.03 1.45 9.25
N GLY A 291 -16.24 0.40 9.50
CA GLY A 291 -16.20 -0.78 8.64
C GLY A 291 -17.48 -1.63 8.68
N TYR A 292 -18.23 -1.57 9.77
CA TYR A 292 -19.48 -2.29 9.96
C TYR A 292 -20.67 -1.57 9.30
N THR A 293 -20.80 -0.26 9.51
CA THR A 293 -21.97 0.52 9.05
C THR A 293 -21.75 1.37 7.81
N GLY A 294 -20.50 1.73 7.48
CA GLY A 294 -20.16 2.69 6.44
C GLY A 294 -20.37 4.15 6.82
N GLN A 295 -20.68 4.45 8.09
CA GLN A 295 -20.89 5.83 8.57
C GLN A 295 -19.58 6.50 8.99
N SER A 296 -19.54 7.84 9.00
CA SER A 296 -18.37 8.57 9.49
C SER A 296 -18.31 8.51 11.02
N LEU A 297 -17.21 7.98 11.56
CA LEU A 297 -16.88 7.99 12.98
C LEU A 297 -16.12 9.25 13.38
N TRP A 298 -15.32 9.79 12.46
CA TRP A 298 -14.48 10.96 12.71
C TRP A 298 -14.19 11.70 11.40
N GLN A 299 -14.02 13.02 11.49
CA GLN A 299 -13.62 13.85 10.36
C GLN A 299 -12.87 15.12 10.77
N ALA A 300 -11.91 15.54 9.96
CA ALA A 300 -11.21 16.81 10.09
C ALA A 300 -10.82 17.38 8.72
N VAL A 301 -10.64 18.70 8.65
CA VAL A 301 -10.25 19.41 7.42
C VAL A 301 -8.86 20.01 7.60
N PHE A 302 -8.04 19.89 6.56
CA PHE A 302 -6.66 20.41 6.53
C PHE A 302 -6.43 21.16 5.23
N LEU A 303 -5.47 22.08 5.23
CA LEU A 303 -4.92 22.59 3.98
C LEU A 303 -4.35 21.41 3.16
N SER A 304 -4.75 21.33 1.90
CA SER A 304 -4.28 20.32 0.94
C SER A 304 -3.00 20.79 0.28
N HIS A 305 -2.13 19.83 0.00
CA HIS A 305 -0.94 20.05 -0.80
C HIS A 305 -0.99 19.10 -2.01
N GLN A 306 -0.37 19.48 -3.13
CA GLN A 306 -0.52 18.77 -4.41
C GLN A 306 -0.12 17.28 -4.41
N ARG A 307 0.60 16.81 -3.38
CA ARG A 307 0.98 15.41 -3.23
C ARG A 307 0.70 14.96 -1.81
N ASP A 308 -0.37 14.19 -1.68
CA ASP A 308 -0.73 13.54 -0.44
C ASP A 308 -0.08 12.15 -0.38
N VAL A 309 0.43 11.84 0.80
CA VAL A 309 1.03 10.56 1.12
C VAL A 309 -0.03 9.67 1.75
N GLU A 310 0.04 8.38 1.45
CA GLU A 310 -0.84 7.39 2.08
C GLU A 310 -0.80 7.50 3.60
N GLY A 311 -1.99 7.38 4.20
CA GLY A 311 -2.13 7.24 5.63
C GLY A 311 -1.55 5.92 6.10
N THR A 312 -1.34 5.79 7.40
CA THR A 312 -0.94 4.51 7.98
C THR A 312 -1.61 4.31 9.33
N SER A 313 -1.77 3.06 9.74
CA SER A 313 -2.30 2.69 11.04
C SER A 313 -1.30 1.82 11.76
N ILE A 314 -1.28 1.91 13.09
CA ILE A 314 -0.45 1.06 13.94
C ILE A 314 -1.24 0.62 15.15
N MET A 315 -1.25 -0.69 15.41
CA MET A 315 -1.95 -1.27 16.54
C MET A 315 -1.29 -0.85 17.85
N THR A 316 -2.10 -0.38 18.79
CA THR A 316 -1.64 -0.07 20.15
C THR A 316 -1.96 -1.21 21.11
N SER A 317 -1.35 -1.19 22.30
CA SER A 317 -1.63 -2.18 23.34
C SER A 317 -3.06 -2.11 23.88
N THR A 318 -3.82 -1.04 23.63
CA THR A 318 -5.22 -0.91 24.05
C THR A 318 -6.19 -1.65 23.13
N GLY A 319 -5.71 -2.19 22.00
CA GLY A 319 -6.54 -2.87 20.99
C GLY A 319 -7.09 -1.94 19.91
N GLN A 320 -6.89 -0.64 20.05
CA GLN A 320 -7.20 0.37 19.03
C GLN A 320 -5.96 0.70 18.20
N SER A 321 -6.18 1.11 16.95
CA SER A 321 -5.14 1.62 16.07
C SER A 321 -4.95 3.12 16.26
N ALA A 322 -3.71 3.55 16.36
CA ALA A 322 -3.36 4.95 16.11
C ALA A 322 -3.21 5.14 14.60
N PHE A 323 -3.75 6.25 14.07
CA PHE A 323 -3.70 6.60 12.66
C PHE A 323 -2.72 7.75 12.46
N LEU A 324 -1.84 7.63 11.48
CA LEU A 324 -0.91 8.67 11.10
C LEU A 324 -1.16 9.10 9.66
N PHE A 325 -1.14 10.41 9.42
CA PHE A 325 -1.31 10.97 8.09
C PHE A 325 -0.61 12.33 8.00
N TRP A 326 -0.15 12.67 6.81
CA TRP A 326 0.41 14.00 6.53
C TRP A 326 -0.70 14.97 6.15
N GLY A 327 -0.59 16.23 6.54
CA GLY A 327 -1.48 17.29 6.08
C GLY A 327 -0.85 18.67 6.27
N GLY A 328 -1.43 19.69 5.64
CA GLY A 328 -1.06 21.08 5.95
C GLY A 328 -1.59 21.50 7.32
N ALA A 329 -1.71 22.80 7.55
CA ALA A 329 -2.31 23.32 8.78
C ALA A 329 -3.75 22.83 8.94
N PHE A 330 -4.12 22.44 10.17
CA PHE A 330 -5.50 22.13 10.53
C PHE A 330 -6.41 23.35 10.27
N HIS A 331 -7.53 23.12 9.59
CA HIS A 331 -8.51 24.15 9.28
C HIS A 331 -9.77 23.92 10.13
N PRO A 332 -9.99 24.71 11.21
CA PRO A 332 -11.19 24.59 12.02
C PRO A 332 -12.39 25.04 11.20
N GLY A 333 -13.25 24.11 10.83
CA GLY A 333 -14.48 24.42 10.08
C GLY A 333 -15.37 25.36 10.89
N LYS A 334 -15.51 26.61 10.44
CA LYS A 334 -16.66 27.45 10.83
C LYS A 334 -17.75 27.21 9.79
N ASN A 335 -18.95 26.82 10.24
CA ASN A 335 -20.14 26.89 9.41
C ASN A 335 -20.26 28.32 8.84
N GLY A 336 -20.03 28.49 7.54
CA GLY A 336 -20.47 29.67 6.79
C GLY A 336 -19.56 30.91 6.77
N SER A 337 -18.23 30.80 6.71
CA SER A 337 -17.42 31.95 6.25
C SER A 337 -16.17 31.50 5.49
N THR A 338 -16.25 31.63 4.17
CA THR A 338 -15.15 31.51 3.20
C THR A 338 -14.22 32.72 3.31
N THR A 339 -13.25 32.66 4.20
CA THR A 339 -12.01 33.42 4.05
C THR A 339 -10.86 32.58 4.60
N VAL A 340 -10.04 32.06 3.69
CA VAL A 340 -8.67 31.65 4.05
C VAL A 340 -8.03 32.89 4.68
N PRO A 341 -7.48 32.84 5.90
CA PRO A 341 -6.80 34.00 6.47
C PRO A 341 -5.66 34.40 5.52
N GLU A 342 -5.73 35.60 4.95
CA GLU A 342 -4.71 36.17 4.03
C GLU A 342 -3.33 36.38 4.70
N SER A 343 -3.13 35.90 5.94
CA SER A 343 -1.86 35.96 6.67
C SER A 343 -1.03 34.67 6.62
N SER A 344 -1.41 33.66 5.83
CA SER A 344 -0.66 32.39 5.74
C SER A 344 0.16 32.22 4.46
N GLN A 345 0.67 33.33 3.88
CA GLN A 345 1.69 33.25 2.83
C GLN A 345 3.06 32.77 3.36
N ASP A 346 3.29 32.77 4.67
CA ASP A 346 4.59 32.44 5.29
C ASP A 346 4.81 30.95 5.58
N THR A 347 3.84 30.07 5.30
CA THR A 347 3.96 28.59 5.48
C THR A 347 3.60 27.79 4.24
N ALA A 348 3.71 28.41 3.05
CA ALA A 348 3.39 27.77 1.77
C ALA A 348 4.33 26.57 1.49
N GLY A 349 3.94 25.38 1.95
CA GLY A 349 4.62 24.12 1.63
C GLY A 349 4.97 23.23 2.83
N LEU A 350 4.78 23.67 4.07
CA LEU A 350 5.03 22.84 5.25
C LEU A 350 3.94 21.77 5.42
N GLN A 351 4.35 20.50 5.39
CA GLN A 351 3.50 19.37 5.74
C GLN A 351 3.81 18.92 7.17
N HIS A 352 2.77 18.50 7.89
CA HIS A 352 2.82 18.07 9.27
C HIS A 352 2.34 16.62 9.37
N LEU A 353 3.08 15.79 10.10
CA LEU A 353 2.67 14.43 10.42
C LEU A 353 1.78 14.46 11.66
N TYR A 354 0.50 14.14 11.49
CA TYR A 354 -0.46 14.04 12.58
C TYR A 354 -0.60 12.61 13.07
N LEU A 355 -0.86 12.45 14.37
CA LEU A 355 -1.29 11.20 14.99
C LEU A 355 -2.66 11.40 15.63
N LEU A 356 -3.61 10.55 15.21
CA LEU A 356 -4.97 10.43 15.74
C LEU A 356 -5.07 9.13 16.55
N HIS A 357 -5.64 9.20 17.76
CA HIS A 357 -5.94 8.03 18.57
C HIS A 357 -7.40 8.04 19.04
N PRO A 358 -8.16 6.95 18.91
CA PRO A 358 -9.60 6.95 19.17
C PRO A 358 -10.02 7.34 20.60
N MET A 359 -9.19 7.04 21.60
CA MET A 359 -9.44 7.49 22.99
C MET A 359 -9.55 9.02 23.14
N TYR A 360 -8.94 9.82 22.26
CA TYR A 360 -9.03 11.28 22.27
C TYR A 360 -9.34 11.81 20.86
N PRO A 361 -10.57 11.60 20.35
CA PRO A 361 -10.90 11.88 18.96
C PRO A 361 -10.95 13.38 18.65
N THR A 362 -10.98 14.24 19.66
CA THR A 362 -10.93 15.71 19.52
C THR A 362 -9.51 16.27 19.55
N ILE A 363 -8.50 15.41 19.70
CA ILE A 363 -7.09 15.79 19.85
C ILE A 363 -6.25 15.12 18.77
N LEU A 364 -5.45 15.92 18.08
CA LEU A 364 -4.40 15.48 17.18
C LEU A 364 -3.03 15.83 17.77
N LEU A 365 -2.06 14.94 17.59
CA LEU A 365 -0.66 15.23 17.88
C LEU A 365 0.09 15.52 16.59
N GLU A 366 0.62 16.73 16.47
CA GLU A 366 1.59 17.10 15.43
C GLU A 366 2.97 16.59 15.88
N LEU A 367 3.47 15.55 15.20
CA LEU A 367 4.68 14.82 15.58
C LEU A 367 5.96 15.44 15.00
N THR A 368 5.89 15.89 13.75
CA THR A 368 7.00 16.53 13.04
C THR A 368 6.45 17.33 11.86
N SER A 369 7.21 18.32 11.40
CA SER A 369 6.94 19.07 10.18
C SER A 369 8.08 18.91 9.18
N ASN A 370 7.77 18.85 7.90
CA ASN A 370 8.76 18.81 6.83
C ASN A 370 8.35 19.74 5.68
N ALA A 371 9.31 20.49 5.14
CA ALA A 371 9.14 21.28 3.92
C ALA A 371 9.50 20.47 2.65
N ASP A 372 10.23 19.36 2.81
CA ASP A 372 10.54 18.44 1.74
C ASP A 372 9.30 17.63 1.35
N HIS A 373 9.25 17.22 0.08
CA HIS A 373 8.14 16.44 -0.44
C HIS A 373 8.29 14.98 -0.02
N VAL A 374 7.51 14.55 0.97
CA VAL A 374 7.45 13.14 1.36
C VAL A 374 6.82 12.35 0.22
N VAL A 375 7.50 11.30 -0.23
CA VAL A 375 7.09 10.46 -1.36
C VAL A 375 6.63 9.07 -0.95
N LYS A 376 7.16 8.55 0.16
CA LYS A 376 6.83 7.20 0.64
C LYS A 376 7.03 7.11 2.15
N THR A 377 6.16 6.35 2.80
CA THR A 377 6.18 6.17 4.25
C THR A 377 5.97 4.71 4.61
N ALA A 378 6.43 4.34 5.79
CA ALA A 378 6.16 3.05 6.40
C ALA A 378 6.15 3.20 7.92
N VAL A 379 5.31 2.42 8.60
CA VAL A 379 5.33 2.32 10.05
C VAL A 379 5.56 0.88 10.47
N ARG A 380 6.42 0.67 11.46
CA ARG A 380 6.65 -0.66 12.05
C ARG A 380 6.73 -0.59 13.58
N PRO A 381 5.99 -1.44 14.29
CA PRO A 381 6.17 -1.61 15.73
C PRO A 381 7.50 -2.33 16.01
N VAL A 382 8.10 -2.03 17.16
CA VAL A 382 9.28 -2.72 17.69
C VAL A 382 8.91 -3.20 19.09
N ALA A 383 8.39 -4.43 19.15
CA ALA A 383 7.79 -5.01 20.35
C ALA A 383 8.72 -4.97 21.57
N GLN A 384 10.02 -5.28 21.38
CA GLN A 384 11.03 -5.23 22.44
C GLN A 384 11.14 -3.86 23.13
N LYS A 385 10.96 -2.77 22.35
CA LYS A 385 11.01 -1.39 22.85
C LYS A 385 9.62 -0.85 23.18
N LYS A 386 8.56 -1.62 22.90
CA LYS A 386 7.16 -1.20 22.94
C LYS A 386 6.94 0.12 22.18
N ASP A 387 7.75 0.41 21.17
CA ASP A 387 7.77 1.65 20.41
C ASP A 387 7.32 1.37 18.97
N GLY A 388 6.96 2.40 18.22
CA GLY A 388 6.75 2.34 16.78
C GLY A 388 7.77 3.24 16.09
N PHE A 389 8.24 2.83 14.91
CA PHE A 389 9.07 3.68 14.08
C PHE A 389 8.33 4.04 12.81
N TYR A 390 8.29 5.33 12.53
CA TYR A 390 7.82 5.89 11.29
C TYR A 390 9.03 6.21 10.41
N VAL A 391 9.06 5.65 9.21
CA VAL A 391 10.10 5.88 8.22
C VAL A 391 9.47 6.65 7.06
N SER A 392 10.12 7.71 6.61
CA SER A 392 9.69 8.50 5.48
C SER A 392 10.84 8.76 4.53
N ILE A 393 10.56 8.71 3.23
CA ILE A 393 11.47 9.15 2.17
C ILE A 393 10.94 10.47 1.65
N ALA A 394 11.80 11.48 1.60
CA ALA A 394 11.46 12.81 1.09
C ALA A 394 12.44 13.24 -0.01
N THR A 395 11.92 13.95 -1.01
CA THR A 395 12.72 14.59 -2.06
C THR A 395 12.73 16.09 -1.83
N ARG A 396 13.92 16.69 -1.88
CA ARG A 396 14.04 18.16 -1.79
C ARG A 396 13.47 18.83 -3.05
N PRO A 397 12.73 19.94 -2.91
CA PRO A 397 12.33 20.76 -4.06
C PRO A 397 13.57 21.26 -4.79
N SER A 398 13.69 21.02 -6.10
CA SER A 398 14.81 21.52 -6.89
C SER A 398 14.63 23.03 -7.14
N LEU A 399 15.55 23.86 -6.63
CA LEU A 399 15.55 25.31 -6.89
C LEU A 399 15.80 25.67 -8.36
N ASN A 400 16.40 24.76 -9.16
CA ASN A 400 16.67 24.95 -10.59
C ASN A 400 16.17 23.75 -11.40
N ALA A 401 15.08 23.93 -12.16
CA ALA A 401 14.48 22.91 -13.02
C ALA A 401 15.32 22.52 -14.26
N SER A 402 16.44 23.21 -14.52
CA SER A 402 17.26 23.08 -15.72
C SER A 402 18.39 22.04 -15.62
N ILE A 403 18.68 21.49 -14.44
CA ILE A 403 19.75 20.51 -14.25
C ILE A 403 19.12 19.16 -13.90
N ARG A 404 19.19 18.19 -14.82
CA ARG A 404 18.86 16.77 -14.60
C ARG A 404 19.91 16.11 -13.68
N ARG A 405 20.01 16.55 -12.43
CA ARG A 405 20.69 15.79 -11.39
C ARG A 405 19.69 14.84 -10.73
N PRO A 406 20.12 13.63 -10.32
CA PRO A 406 19.32 12.78 -9.44
C PRO A 406 18.85 13.63 -8.24
N ARG A 407 17.56 13.61 -7.94
CA ARG A 407 17.05 14.35 -6.76
C ARG A 407 17.58 13.65 -5.51
N ASP A 408 18.29 14.38 -4.67
CA ASP A 408 18.71 13.88 -3.37
C ASP A 408 17.47 13.40 -2.59
N GLN A 409 17.45 12.10 -2.29
CA GLN A 409 16.43 11.49 -1.45
C GLN A 409 16.95 11.43 -0.02
N VAL A 410 16.13 11.90 0.91
CA VAL A 410 16.42 11.85 2.34
C VAL A 410 15.53 10.79 2.97
N VAL A 411 16.14 9.79 3.59
CA VAL A 411 15.44 8.81 4.42
C VAL A 411 15.49 9.27 5.87
N THR A 412 14.33 9.41 6.49
CA THR A 412 14.19 9.83 7.90
C THR A 412 13.49 8.73 8.69
N ARG A 413 13.99 8.48 9.90
CA ARG A 413 13.37 7.59 10.88
C ARG A 413 12.97 8.38 12.12
N LEU A 414 11.73 8.18 12.55
CA LEU A 414 11.13 8.83 13.71
C LEU A 414 10.64 7.77 14.71
N SER A 415 11.10 7.83 15.96
CA SER A 415 10.51 7.06 17.07
C SER A 415 9.19 7.72 17.46
N LEU A 416 8.09 6.97 17.43
CA LEU A 416 6.77 7.49 17.77
C LEU A 416 6.70 7.90 19.23
N LYS A 417 7.25 7.12 20.16
CA LYS A 417 7.30 7.52 21.58
C LYS A 417 8.08 8.82 21.81
N LYS A 418 9.25 8.97 21.17
CA LYS A 418 10.04 10.20 21.29
C LYS A 418 9.31 11.38 20.64
N ALA A 419 8.69 11.17 19.48
CA ALA A 419 7.94 12.20 18.77
C ALA A 419 6.73 12.68 19.59
N VAL A 420 5.98 11.77 20.18
CA VAL A 420 4.85 12.06 21.07
C VAL A 420 5.28 12.96 22.24
N ALA A 421 6.42 12.68 22.87
CA ALA A 421 6.91 13.48 24.00
C ALA A 421 7.19 14.96 23.64
N HIS A 422 7.56 15.21 22.39
CA HIS A 422 7.88 16.55 21.86
C HIS A 422 6.78 17.11 20.96
N SER A 423 5.65 16.41 20.84
CA SER A 423 4.58 16.78 19.93
C SER A 423 3.86 18.06 20.35
N LYS A 424 3.29 18.73 19.36
CA LYS A 424 2.36 19.84 19.56
C LYS A 424 0.93 19.30 19.54
N VAL A 425 0.15 19.71 20.53
CA VAL A 425 -1.25 19.30 20.68
C VAL A 425 -2.11 20.23 19.83
N VAL A 426 -2.94 19.65 18.96
CA VAL A 426 -3.92 20.37 18.13
C VAL A 426 -5.31 19.93 18.53
N THR A 427 -6.10 20.86 19.07
CA THR A 427 -7.46 20.60 19.56
C THR A 427 -8.49 20.99 18.50
N MET A 428 -9.35 20.06 18.10
CA MET A 428 -10.32 20.26 17.02
C MET A 428 -11.64 20.93 17.46
N ALA A 429 -12.04 20.73 18.71
CA ALA A 429 -13.25 21.33 19.29
C ALA A 429 -13.01 21.64 20.76
N ALA A 430 -13.66 22.69 21.28
CA ALA A 430 -13.65 22.99 22.71
C ALA A 430 -14.26 21.79 23.48
N PRO A 431 -13.50 21.11 24.35
CA PRO A 431 -14.00 19.91 24.99
C PRO A 431 -15.08 20.26 26.04
N SER A 432 -16.14 19.46 26.12
CA SER A 432 -17.16 19.55 27.18
C SER A 432 -16.59 19.25 28.57
N HIS A 433 -15.49 18.49 28.62
CA HIS A 433 -14.64 18.29 29.78
C HIS A 433 -13.18 18.53 29.38
N THR A 434 -12.60 19.64 29.82
CA THR A 434 -11.19 19.97 29.58
C THR A 434 -10.29 18.97 30.29
N LEU A 435 -9.88 17.90 29.62
CA LEU A 435 -8.66 17.19 30.02
C LEU A 435 -7.48 18.16 29.89
N GLY A 436 -6.66 18.21 30.93
CA GLY A 436 -5.49 19.07 30.92
C GLY A 436 -4.48 18.59 29.86
N PRO A 437 -3.68 19.50 29.25
CA PRO A 437 -2.59 19.11 28.35
C PRO A 437 -1.64 18.06 28.95
N PHE A 438 -1.52 18.03 30.28
CA PHE A 438 -0.77 17.03 31.02
C PHE A 438 -1.35 15.62 30.92
N GLU A 439 -2.67 15.45 31.07
CA GLU A 439 -3.34 14.14 31.03
C GLU A 439 -3.25 13.52 29.64
N VAL A 440 -3.44 14.35 28.62
CA VAL A 440 -3.27 14.00 27.21
C VAL A 440 -1.85 13.50 26.96
N ARG A 441 -0.83 14.30 27.32
CA ARG A 441 0.58 13.90 27.17
C ARG A 441 0.92 12.64 27.97
N ASN A 442 0.38 12.49 29.18
CA ASN A 442 0.58 11.31 30.01
C ASN A 442 -0.03 10.06 29.37
N PHE A 443 -1.20 10.14 28.75
CA PHE A 443 -1.77 9.04 27.99
C PHE A 443 -0.88 8.67 26.80
N PHE A 444 -0.59 9.63 25.92
CA PHE A 444 0.12 9.36 24.68
C PHE A 444 1.55 8.85 24.94
N SER A 445 2.24 9.36 25.97
CA SER A 445 3.58 8.87 26.35
C SER A 445 3.60 7.41 26.83
N LYS A 446 2.45 6.89 27.29
CA LYS A 446 2.26 5.50 27.73
C LYS A 446 1.79 4.57 26.61
N LEU A 447 1.51 5.08 25.41
CA LEU A 447 1.15 4.24 24.27
C LEU A 447 2.28 3.25 23.98
N ASN A 448 1.90 1.98 23.88
CA ASN A 448 2.78 0.93 23.40
C ASN A 448 2.25 0.44 22.06
N PHE A 449 3.16 0.20 21.13
CA PHE A 449 2.82 -0.27 19.80
C PHE A 449 3.19 -1.74 19.65
N LYS A 450 2.35 -2.51 18.95
CA LYS A 450 2.52 -3.94 18.71
C LYS A 450 2.21 -4.27 17.25
N GLU A 451 2.65 -5.45 16.81
CA GLU A 451 2.26 -5.99 15.50
C GLU A 451 0.74 -6.13 15.41
N GLN A 452 0.23 -5.87 14.20
CA GLN A 452 -1.20 -5.89 13.87
C GLN A 452 -1.76 -7.31 13.87
#